data_AF-A0A0Q4J277-F1
#
_entry.id   AF-A0A0Q4J277-F1
#
_cell.length_a   1.000
_cell.length_b   1.000
_cell.length_c   1.000
_cell.angle_alpha   90.00
_cell.angle_beta   90.00
_cell.angle_gamma   90.00
#
_symmetry.space_group_name_H-M   'P 1'
#
loop_
_entity.id
_entity.type
_entity.pdbx_description
1 polymer ?
#
loop_
_entity_poly.entity_id
_entity_poly.type
_entity_poly.pdbx_seq_one_letter_code
_entity_poly.pdbx_strand_id
1 'polypeptide(L)'
;MMLCYHACMTTGGIEYFPQPDDWTDGLLHELGYRRYAVSVFDHWLTEEEWELNPFIAFERARAAGFEAVYREQCCQFRAFYQWLFKEGVFRLTGLRTRRQVVWHDRWDRRLKKAVTAMVSDQRWGAEFYAPAEHLRVISGDVRTDTLLLEDNADEKALENVANKFGLNFIR
;
A
#
# COMPACT_ATOMS: atom_id res chain seq x y z
N MET A 1 18.34 17.18 -23.85
CA MET A 1 17.32 18.24 -23.73
C MET A 1 16.58 17.97 -22.42
N MET A 2 16.93 18.69 -21.35
CA MET A 2 16.33 18.54 -20.01
C MET A 2 14.93 19.14 -20.02
N LEU A 3 13.91 18.34 -19.68
CA LEU A 3 12.59 18.86 -19.37
C LEU A 3 12.50 19.05 -17.85
N CYS A 4 12.62 20.30 -17.42
CA CYS A 4 12.34 20.72 -16.06
C CYS A 4 10.82 20.61 -15.81
N TYR A 5 10.39 19.62 -15.03
CA TYR A 5 9.04 19.57 -14.50
C TYR A 5 8.97 20.38 -13.19
N HIS A 6 8.57 21.65 -13.31
CA HIS A 6 8.05 22.40 -12.16
C HIS A 6 6.55 22.15 -12.06
N ALA A 7 6.15 21.30 -11.12
CA ALA A 7 4.76 20.95 -10.86
C ALA A 7 4.03 22.10 -10.14
N CYS A 8 3.11 22.75 -10.87
CA CYS A 8 2.11 23.63 -10.29
C CYS A 8 1.00 22.74 -9.70
N MET A 9 0.89 22.70 -8.37
CA MET A 9 -0.16 21.99 -7.65
C MET A 9 -1.53 22.62 -7.96
N THR A 10 -2.28 22.01 -8.87
CA THR A 10 -3.71 22.27 -9.04
C THR A 10 -4.50 21.01 -8.71
N THR A 11 -5.75 21.19 -8.33
CA THR A 11 -6.74 20.20 -7.88
C THR A 11 -7.05 19.06 -8.87
N GLY A 12 -6.25 18.89 -9.93
CA GLY A 12 -6.26 17.79 -10.90
C GLY A 12 -5.21 16.71 -10.63
N GLY A 13 -5.03 16.25 -9.39
CA GLY A 13 -4.06 15.21 -8.99
C GLY A 13 -4.25 13.81 -9.64
N ILE A 14 -5.09 13.70 -10.66
CA ILE A 14 -5.38 12.47 -11.42
C ILE A 14 -4.35 12.25 -12.54
N GLU A 15 -3.71 13.30 -13.06
CA GLU A 15 -2.67 13.17 -14.10
C GLU A 15 -1.37 12.50 -13.59
N TYR A 16 -1.24 12.32 -12.28
CA TYR A 16 -0.06 11.80 -11.59
C TYR A 16 -0.19 10.34 -11.12
N PHE A 17 -1.12 9.57 -11.66
CA PHE A 17 -1.16 8.11 -11.46
C PHE A 17 -0.65 7.38 -12.71
N PRO A 18 0.65 7.46 -13.06
CA PRO A 18 1.19 6.63 -14.12
C PRO A 18 0.88 5.18 -13.78
N GLN A 19 0.20 4.50 -14.68
CA GLN A 19 -0.23 3.12 -14.52
C GLN A 19 0.43 2.36 -15.66
N PRO A 20 1.75 2.12 -15.54
CA PRO A 20 2.47 1.40 -16.57
C PRO A 20 1.86 0.01 -16.77
N ASP A 21 1.98 -0.50 -17.98
CA ASP A 21 1.43 -1.79 -18.33
C ASP A 21 2.15 -2.93 -17.58
N ASP A 22 3.39 -2.67 -17.17
CA ASP A 22 4.26 -3.46 -16.30
C ASP A 22 5.02 -2.58 -15.30
N TRP A 23 5.15 -3.02 -14.04
CA TRP A 23 5.90 -2.29 -13.00
C TRP A 23 7.31 -2.84 -12.87
N THR A 24 8.08 -2.78 -13.97
CA THR A 24 9.49 -3.18 -13.93
C THR A 24 10.32 -2.17 -13.15
N ASP A 25 11.40 -2.62 -12.50
CA ASP A 25 12.25 -1.75 -11.70
C ASP A 25 12.91 -0.64 -12.53
N GLY A 26 13.22 -0.93 -13.81
CA GLY A 26 13.74 0.07 -14.75
C GLY A 26 12.75 1.19 -15.02
N LEU A 27 11.49 0.85 -15.31
CA LEU A 27 10.44 1.84 -15.56
C LEU A 27 10.06 2.61 -14.30
N LEU A 28 10.02 1.94 -13.14
CA LEU A 28 9.82 2.59 -11.85
C LEU A 28 10.90 3.64 -11.59
N HIS A 29 12.16 3.29 -11.82
CA HIS A 29 13.28 4.22 -11.67
C HIS A 29 13.19 5.40 -12.66
N GLU A 30 12.83 5.16 -13.93
CA GLU A 30 12.62 6.23 -14.91
C GLU A 30 11.49 7.19 -14.52
N LEU A 31 10.48 6.69 -13.83
CA LEU A 31 9.34 7.46 -13.31
C LEU A 31 9.62 8.14 -11.96
N GLY A 32 10.83 7.99 -11.40
CA GLY A 32 11.18 8.57 -10.10
C GLY A 32 10.55 7.85 -8.91
N TYR A 33 10.25 6.56 -9.05
CA TYR A 33 9.75 5.72 -7.98
C TYR A 33 10.82 4.77 -7.44
N ARG A 34 10.86 4.64 -6.12
CA ARG A 34 11.52 3.56 -5.41
C ARG A 34 10.47 2.57 -4.91
N ARG A 35 10.70 1.28 -5.14
CA ARG A 35 9.80 0.22 -4.72
C ARG A 35 10.24 -0.37 -3.39
N TYR A 36 9.27 -0.57 -2.52
CA TYR A 36 9.40 -1.25 -1.24
C TYR A 36 8.18 -2.14 -1.02
N ALA A 37 8.25 -2.98 0.00
CA ALA A 37 7.12 -3.70 0.54
C ALA A 37 6.95 -3.37 2.02
N VAL A 38 5.70 -3.37 2.48
CA VAL A 38 5.37 -3.36 3.91
C VAL A 38 4.69 -4.68 4.26
N SER A 39 5.25 -5.41 5.21
CA SER A 39 4.84 -6.78 5.51
C SER A 39 4.81 -7.06 7.01
N VAL A 40 4.07 -8.08 7.41
CA VAL A 40 4.21 -8.68 8.76
C VAL A 40 5.41 -9.62 8.84
N PHE A 41 5.98 -10.01 7.70
CA PHE A 41 7.21 -10.79 7.60
C PHE A 41 8.40 -9.83 7.45
N ASP A 42 9.57 -10.22 7.93
CA ASP A 42 10.81 -9.43 7.83
C ASP A 42 11.59 -9.70 6.53
N HIS A 43 11.11 -10.63 5.71
CA HIS A 43 11.66 -11.00 4.42
C HIS A 43 10.56 -11.47 3.46
N TRP A 44 10.91 -11.60 2.18
CA TRP A 44 10.07 -12.27 1.20
C TRP A 44 10.06 -13.77 1.47
N LEU A 45 8.87 -14.31 1.74
CA LEU A 45 8.71 -15.74 1.95
C LEU A 45 9.11 -16.52 0.69
N THR A 46 9.84 -17.61 0.90
CA THR A 46 10.01 -18.66 -0.11
C THR A 46 8.67 -19.36 -0.40
N GLU A 47 8.58 -20.10 -1.50
CA GLU A 47 7.37 -20.89 -1.84
C GLU A 47 7.02 -21.88 -0.72
N GLU A 48 8.03 -22.53 -0.13
CA GLU A 48 7.84 -23.46 0.99
C GLU A 48 7.34 -22.74 2.25
N GLU A 49 7.96 -21.60 2.62
CA GLU A 49 7.51 -20.81 3.76
C GLU A 49 6.10 -20.27 3.55
N TRP A 50 5.75 -19.90 2.32
CA TRP A 50 4.40 -19.52 1.96
C TRP A 50 3.45 -20.69 2.28
N GLU A 51 3.70 -21.86 1.72
CA GLU A 51 2.84 -23.03 1.89
C GLU A 51 2.70 -23.47 3.35
N LEU A 52 3.66 -23.14 4.22
CA LEU A 52 3.62 -23.54 5.62
C LEU A 52 3.06 -22.46 6.54
N ASN A 53 2.99 -21.19 6.11
CA ASN A 53 2.64 -20.11 7.01
C ASN A 53 1.10 -19.93 7.17
N PRO A 54 0.56 -20.02 8.41
CA PRO A 54 -0.88 -19.94 8.63
C PRO A 54 -1.45 -18.52 8.47
N PHE A 55 -0.63 -17.47 8.57
CA PHE A 55 -1.09 -16.07 8.64
C PHE A 55 -1.47 -15.47 7.29
N ILE A 56 -1.21 -16.21 6.22
CA ILE A 56 -1.37 -15.77 4.84
C ILE A 56 -2.84 -15.50 4.48
N ALA A 57 -3.74 -16.33 4.99
CA ALA A 57 -5.17 -16.22 4.74
C ALA A 57 -5.96 -16.46 6.02
N PHE A 58 -7.07 -15.74 6.17
CA PHE A 58 -7.91 -15.84 7.37
C PHE A 58 -8.36 -17.28 7.65
N GLU A 59 -8.82 -17.99 6.62
CA GLU A 59 -9.29 -19.38 6.77
C GLU A 59 -8.16 -20.34 7.19
N ARG A 60 -6.93 -20.12 6.69
CA ARG A 60 -5.76 -20.91 7.09
C ARG A 60 -5.38 -20.62 8.55
N ALA A 61 -5.34 -19.34 8.93
CA ALA A 61 -5.06 -18.92 10.29
C ALA A 61 -6.09 -19.50 11.25
N ARG A 62 -7.38 -19.44 10.88
CA ARG A 62 -8.48 -19.99 11.67
C ARG A 62 -8.37 -21.51 11.82
N ALA A 63 -8.15 -22.24 10.73
CA ALA A 63 -8.01 -23.69 10.76
C ALA A 63 -6.82 -24.15 11.61
N ALA A 64 -5.74 -23.36 11.65
CA ALA A 64 -4.54 -23.63 12.43
C ALA A 64 -4.57 -23.07 13.87
N GLY A 65 -5.66 -22.43 14.32
CA GLY A 65 -5.79 -21.89 15.68
C GLY A 65 -5.13 -20.52 15.92
N PHE A 66 -4.76 -19.82 14.84
CA PHE A 66 -4.03 -18.54 14.83
C PHE A 66 -4.92 -17.32 14.51
N GLU A 67 -6.25 -17.44 14.66
CA GLU A 67 -7.20 -16.39 14.30
C GLU A 67 -6.91 -15.05 15.01
N ALA A 68 -6.59 -15.09 16.30
CA ALA A 68 -6.31 -13.89 17.10
C ALA A 68 -5.11 -13.11 16.55
N VAL A 69 -4.03 -13.82 16.20
CA VAL A 69 -2.80 -13.23 15.64
C VAL A 69 -3.09 -12.62 14.26
N TYR A 70 -3.86 -13.31 13.42
CA TYR A 70 -4.27 -12.75 12.13
C TYR A 70 -5.06 -11.44 12.29
N ARG A 71 -5.97 -11.38 13.28
CA ARG A 71 -6.74 -10.16 13.56
C ARG A 71 -5.86 -9.04 14.10
N GLU A 72 -4.87 -9.35 14.92
CA GLU A 72 -3.87 -8.40 15.40
C GLU A 72 -3.07 -7.79 14.23
N GLN A 73 -2.59 -8.62 13.30
CA GLN A 73 -1.94 -8.16 12.08
C GLN A 73 -2.85 -7.26 11.22
N CYS A 74 -4.15 -7.57 11.14
CA CYS A 74 -5.10 -6.65 10.50
C CYS A 74 -5.17 -5.29 11.23
N CYS A 75 -5.03 -5.27 12.55
CA CYS A 75 -4.99 -4.02 13.31
C CYS A 75 -3.72 -3.22 13.02
N GLN A 76 -2.57 -3.88 12.95
CA GLN A 76 -1.26 -3.27 12.63
C GLN A 76 -1.32 -2.54 11.28
N PHE A 77 -1.74 -3.24 10.21
CA PHE A 77 -1.94 -2.63 8.89
C PHE A 77 -2.93 -1.46 8.91
N ARG A 78 -4.07 -1.60 9.58
CA ARG A 78 -5.06 -0.52 9.64
C ARG A 78 -4.52 0.71 10.36
N ALA A 79 -3.72 0.53 11.41
CA ALA A 79 -3.08 1.64 12.13
C ALA A 79 -2.03 2.34 11.25
N PHE A 80 -1.24 1.59 10.50
CA PHE A 80 -0.31 2.11 9.50
C PHE A 80 -1.02 2.96 8.45
N TYR A 81 -2.09 2.44 7.82
CA TYR A 81 -2.86 3.19 6.83
C TYR A 81 -3.60 4.39 7.40
N GLN A 82 -4.08 4.29 8.63
CA GLN A 82 -4.69 5.44 9.30
C GLN A 82 -3.69 6.57 9.48
N TRP A 83 -2.41 6.26 9.75
CA TRP A 83 -1.36 7.26 9.83
C TRP A 83 -1.04 7.85 8.46
N LEU A 84 -0.86 7.00 7.44
CA LEU A 84 -0.55 7.45 6.08
C LEU A 84 -1.64 8.34 5.48
N PHE A 85 -2.92 8.03 5.73
CA PHE A 85 -4.02 8.70 5.04
C PHE A 85 -4.64 9.83 5.88
N LYS A 86 -3.92 10.30 6.90
CA LYS A 86 -4.43 11.29 7.86
C LYS A 86 -4.67 12.67 7.21
N GLU A 87 -3.84 13.05 6.23
CA GLU A 87 -3.93 14.31 5.47
C GLU A 87 -4.76 14.14 4.18
N GLY A 88 -5.44 13.01 4.06
CA GLY A 88 -6.24 12.64 2.91
C GLY A 88 -5.51 11.75 1.92
N VAL A 89 -6.29 11.06 1.10
CA VAL A 89 -5.80 10.03 0.17
C VAL A 89 -6.72 9.92 -1.03
N PHE A 90 -6.11 9.72 -2.19
CA PHE A 90 -6.83 9.31 -3.38
C PHE A 90 -6.90 7.80 -3.43
N ARG A 91 -8.10 7.26 -3.66
CA ARG A 91 -8.32 5.83 -3.86
C ARG A 91 -8.66 5.57 -5.31
N LEU A 92 -7.94 4.65 -5.94
CA LEU A 92 -8.29 4.12 -7.25
C LEU A 92 -9.21 2.91 -7.10
N THR A 93 -10.31 2.90 -7.84
CA THR A 93 -11.29 1.81 -7.90
C THR A 93 -11.76 1.57 -9.32
N GLY A 94 -12.47 0.46 -9.55
CA GLY A 94 -13.03 0.13 -10.86
C GLY A 94 -12.12 -0.76 -11.71
N LEU A 95 -12.60 -1.12 -12.89
CA LEU A 95 -11.85 -1.94 -13.85
C LEU A 95 -10.80 -1.08 -14.56
N ARG A 96 -9.73 -1.71 -15.08
CA ARG A 96 -8.66 -1.03 -15.85
C ARG A 96 -9.21 -0.10 -16.95
N THR A 97 -10.35 -0.46 -17.55
CA THR A 97 -11.02 0.29 -18.63
C THR A 97 -12.02 1.35 -18.16
N ARG A 98 -12.42 1.35 -16.87
CA ARG A 98 -13.35 2.33 -16.27
C ARG A 98 -12.94 2.61 -14.82
N ARG A 99 -11.80 3.30 -14.69
CA ARG A 99 -11.24 3.69 -13.41
C ARG A 99 -12.04 4.83 -12.78
N GLN A 100 -12.28 4.72 -11.49
CA GLN A 100 -12.89 5.74 -10.66
C GLN A 100 -11.88 6.16 -9.59
N VAL A 101 -11.56 7.44 -9.55
CA VAL A 101 -10.72 8.04 -8.53
C VAL A 101 -11.63 8.70 -7.50
N VAL A 102 -11.44 8.38 -6.23
CA VAL A 102 -12.20 8.96 -5.12
C VAL A 102 -11.20 9.61 -4.16
N TRP A 103 -11.38 10.91 -3.92
CA TRP A 103 -10.66 11.61 -2.85
C TRP A 103 -11.35 11.38 -1.51
N HIS A 104 -10.56 11.05 -0.50
CA HIS A 104 -10.95 11.05 0.90
C HIS A 104 -10.13 12.13 1.61
N ASP A 105 -10.78 13.15 2.15
CA ASP A 105 -10.14 14.25 2.87
C ASP A 105 -9.65 13.87 4.27
N ARG A 106 -10.09 12.72 4.79
CA ARG A 106 -9.75 12.20 6.12
C ARG A 106 -10.07 10.71 6.25
N TRP A 107 -9.74 10.16 7.41
CA TRP A 107 -10.07 8.80 7.85
C TRP A 107 -11.57 8.60 8.16
N ASP A 108 -12.40 8.70 7.11
CA ASP A 108 -13.85 8.59 7.19
C ASP A 108 -14.35 7.11 7.20
N ARG A 109 -15.67 6.92 7.31
CA ARG A 109 -16.28 5.58 7.31
C ARG A 109 -16.06 4.81 6.00
N ARG A 110 -16.02 5.48 4.86
CA ARG A 110 -15.85 4.86 3.54
C ARG A 110 -14.41 4.39 3.34
N LEU A 111 -13.44 5.21 3.69
CA LEU A 111 -12.01 4.88 3.67
C LEU A 111 -11.69 3.75 4.65
N LYS A 112 -12.19 3.82 5.89
CA LYS A 112 -12.06 2.74 6.89
C LYS A 112 -12.57 1.40 6.34
N LYS A 113 -13.74 1.42 5.69
CA LYS A 113 -14.32 0.22 5.07
C LYS A 113 -13.44 -0.29 3.93
N ALA A 114 -12.91 0.61 3.09
CA ALA A 114 -12.03 0.25 1.98
C ALA A 114 -10.74 -0.41 2.47
N VAL A 115 -10.04 0.21 3.42
CA VAL A 115 -8.81 -0.35 4.00
C VAL A 115 -9.09 -1.66 4.74
N THR A 116 -10.20 -1.75 5.47
CA THR A 116 -10.58 -3.02 6.14
C THR A 116 -10.76 -4.14 5.13
N ALA A 117 -11.41 -3.87 3.99
CA ALA A 117 -11.60 -4.86 2.94
C ALA A 117 -10.28 -5.24 2.23
N MET A 118 -9.38 -4.28 2.06
CA MET A 118 -8.03 -4.53 1.54
C MET A 118 -7.27 -5.48 2.47
N VAL A 119 -7.25 -5.17 3.77
CA VAL A 119 -6.45 -5.87 4.76
C VAL A 119 -7.06 -7.23 5.15
N SER A 120 -8.40 -7.33 5.26
CA SER A 120 -9.06 -8.53 5.83
C SER A 120 -9.71 -9.43 4.77
N ASP A 121 -10.28 -8.84 3.73
CA ASP A 121 -11.10 -9.59 2.76
C ASP A 121 -10.30 -9.96 1.50
N GLN A 122 -8.97 -9.78 1.54
CA GLN A 122 -8.07 -9.96 0.40
C GLN A 122 -8.67 -9.35 -0.88
N ARG A 123 -9.19 -8.12 -0.83
CA ARG A 123 -9.63 -7.46 -2.06
C ARG A 123 -8.41 -6.90 -2.78
N TRP A 124 -7.84 -7.76 -3.63
CA TRP A 124 -6.74 -7.47 -4.54
C TRP A 124 -7.05 -6.26 -5.43
N GLY A 125 -6.01 -5.48 -5.72
CA GLY A 125 -6.08 -4.34 -6.64
C GLY A 125 -6.67 -3.07 -6.05
N ALA A 126 -6.73 -2.94 -4.72
CA ALA A 126 -6.97 -1.65 -4.11
C ALA A 126 -5.67 -0.82 -4.17
N GLU A 127 -5.77 0.37 -4.71
CA GLU A 127 -4.63 1.26 -4.85
C GLU A 127 -4.96 2.63 -4.27
N PHE A 128 -3.98 3.19 -3.59
CA PHE A 128 -4.07 4.46 -2.90
C PHE A 128 -2.87 5.33 -3.24
N TYR A 129 -3.08 6.64 -3.27
CA TYR A 129 -2.01 7.63 -3.32
C TYR A 129 -2.22 8.65 -2.22
N ALA A 130 -1.22 8.74 -1.35
CA ALA A 130 -1.14 9.64 -0.22
C ALA A 130 -0.20 10.79 -0.61
N PRO A 131 -0.74 11.95 -1.04
CA PRO A 131 0.07 13.03 -1.59
C PRO A 131 0.98 13.68 -0.55
N ALA A 132 0.60 13.72 0.73
CA ALA A 132 1.41 14.31 1.78
C ALA A 132 2.68 13.49 2.08
N GLU A 133 2.58 12.18 1.89
CA GLU A 133 3.65 11.21 2.09
C GLU A 133 4.42 10.90 0.80
N HIS A 134 4.00 11.49 -0.33
CA HIS A 134 4.57 11.21 -1.66
C HIS A 134 4.62 9.71 -1.98
N LEU A 135 3.55 9.01 -1.60
CA LEU A 135 3.53 7.56 -1.54
C LEU A 135 2.31 7.00 -2.26
N ARG A 136 2.54 5.96 -3.04
CA ARG A 136 1.50 5.11 -3.58
C ARG A 136 1.55 3.72 -2.95
N VAL A 137 0.37 3.22 -2.59
CA VAL A 137 0.18 1.91 -1.99
C VAL A 137 -0.61 1.05 -2.97
N ILE A 138 -0.07 -0.11 -3.29
CA ILE A 138 -0.78 -1.14 -4.06
C ILE A 138 -0.98 -2.32 -3.12
N SER A 139 -2.24 -2.69 -2.89
CA SER A 139 -2.56 -3.89 -2.12
C SER A 139 -1.86 -5.09 -2.75
N GLY A 140 -1.02 -5.77 -2.00
CA GLY A 140 -0.32 -6.95 -2.48
C GLY A 140 -1.01 -8.23 -2.02
N ASP A 141 -0.26 -9.31 -2.12
CA ASP A 141 -0.68 -10.62 -1.64
C ASP A 141 -0.22 -10.82 -0.19
N VAL A 142 -0.88 -11.73 0.53
CA VAL A 142 -0.27 -12.37 1.71
C VAL A 142 0.29 -11.38 2.73
N ARG A 143 -0.50 -10.39 3.13
CA ARG A 143 -0.08 -9.43 4.18
C ARG A 143 1.22 -8.70 3.85
N THR A 144 1.46 -8.48 2.56
CA THR A 144 2.61 -7.77 2.04
C THR A 144 2.11 -6.81 0.98
N ASP A 145 2.06 -5.52 1.30
CA ASP A 145 1.60 -4.49 0.38
C ASP A 145 2.80 -3.80 -0.28
N THR A 146 2.65 -3.42 -1.55
CA THR A 146 3.72 -2.71 -2.28
C THR A 146 3.60 -1.22 -2.04
N LEU A 147 4.74 -0.59 -1.73
CA LEU A 147 4.89 0.83 -1.55
C LEU A 147 5.76 1.39 -2.68
N LEU A 148 5.24 2.36 -3.41
CA LEU A 148 5.96 3.10 -4.45
C LEU A 148 6.17 4.52 -3.95
N LEU A 149 7.40 4.81 -3.55
CA LEU A 149 7.82 6.08 -2.97
C LEU A 149 8.34 6.98 -4.10
N GLU A 150 7.81 8.18 -4.23
CA GLU A 150 8.42 9.19 -5.10
C GLU A 150 9.76 9.67 -4.51
N ASP A 151 10.53 10.42 -5.31
CA ASP A 151 11.81 11.00 -4.89
C ASP A 151 11.70 11.87 -3.61
N ASN A 152 10.57 12.56 -3.42
CA ASN A 152 10.33 13.42 -2.27
C ASN A 152 9.83 12.67 -1.02
N ALA A 153 9.56 11.37 -1.11
CA ALA A 153 9.09 10.59 0.03
C ALA A 153 10.20 10.40 1.07
N ASP A 154 9.86 10.65 2.34
CA ASP A 154 10.74 10.39 3.48
C ASP A 154 10.70 8.90 3.84
N GLU A 155 11.55 8.13 3.17
CA GLU A 155 11.73 6.68 3.36
C GLU A 155 11.94 6.33 4.83
N LYS A 156 12.78 7.08 5.55
CA LYS A 156 13.11 6.78 6.94
C LYS A 156 11.91 7.04 7.87
N ALA A 157 11.13 8.09 7.60
CA ALA A 157 9.90 8.32 8.35
C ALA A 157 8.88 7.18 8.12
N LEU A 158 8.74 6.72 6.87
CA LEU A 158 7.85 5.61 6.51
C LEU A 158 8.27 4.30 7.17
N GLU A 159 9.56 3.96 7.13
CA GLU A 159 10.13 2.80 7.81
C GLU A 159 9.88 2.86 9.33
N ASN A 160 10.16 4.01 9.96
CA ASN A 160 9.92 4.18 11.40
C ASN A 160 8.44 3.99 11.77
N VAL A 161 7.53 4.45 10.92
CA VAL A 161 6.08 4.30 11.15
C VAL A 161 5.64 2.85 10.96
N ALA A 162 6.14 2.15 9.94
CA ALA A 162 5.89 0.72 9.75
C ALA A 162 6.33 -0.07 10.99
N ASN A 163 7.59 0.12 11.41
CA ASN A 163 8.17 -0.54 12.57
C ASN A 163 7.41 -0.23 13.87
N LYS A 164 6.98 1.03 14.05
CA LYS A 164 6.16 1.45 15.21
C LYS A 164 4.84 0.67 15.30
N PHE A 165 4.26 0.29 14.17
CA PHE A 165 3.03 -0.51 14.12
C PHE A 165 3.28 -2.01 14.02
N GLY A 166 4.52 -2.48 14.17
CA GLY A 166 4.87 -3.91 14.14
C GLY A 166 4.89 -4.50 12.74
N LEU A 167 5.09 -3.68 11.72
CA LEU A 167 5.30 -4.09 10.33
C LEU A 167 6.75 -3.86 9.94
N ASN A 168 7.25 -4.66 8.99
CA ASN A 168 8.57 -4.52 8.43
C ASN A 168 8.50 -3.77 7.11
N PHE A 169 9.52 -2.95 6.87
CA PHE A 169 9.72 -2.21 5.63
C PHE A 169 10.85 -2.90 4.86
N ILE A 170 10.51 -3.55 3.74
CA ILE A 170 11.40 -4.41 2.97
C ILE A 170 11.75 -3.68 1.67
N ARG A 171 13.03 -3.69 1.32
CA ARG A 171 13.54 -3.14 0.06
C ARG A 171 13.54 -4.18 -1.05
#